data_AF-A0AAC9J143-F1
#
_entry.id   AF-A0AAC9J143-F1
#
_cell.length_a   1.000
_cell.length_b   1.000
_cell.length_c   1.000
_cell.angle_alpha   90.00
_cell.angle_beta   90.00
_cell.angle_gamma   90.00
#
_symmetry.space_group_name_H-M   'P 1'
#
loop_
_entity.id
_entity.type
_entity.pdbx_description
1 polymer ?
#
loop_
_entity_poly.entity_id
_entity_poly.type
_entity_poly.pdbx_seq_one_letter_code
_entity_poly.pdbx_strand_id
1 'polypeptide(L)'
;MTKRLKILIFTGDFQEYVAPVFYYFLCELEKITDLTVWHESGDINNILDQLKEKPDFIYFNEYGEMNSPVITGLKDLEIPFAIQLFDLHYQINKRKRAIRDENIKHIFTVYRDSFHVWYKEFSDRMYWLPHHINTEIFKDYGLKKEYNYLLMGAMSRRTYPLRNMIVDRMKDNPGFVHHKHPGYRNIKDHEKNVFVREAYAKEINKAKIFLTGNSKYNYPLGKNFEVPACNTLLLAPPSNELKDLGFIPEVHYIPINKENFEEKAKYYLQHKCERERIARQGMEMVHERHSTSKRADQFVKVIKKIISDEKNN
;
A
#
# COMPACT_ATOMS: atom_id res chain seq x y z
N MET A 1 30.55 8.01 14.52
CA MET A 1 29.51 7.41 13.66
C MET A 1 28.25 7.27 14.50
N THR A 2 27.12 7.83 14.08
CA THR A 2 25.84 7.67 14.78
C THR A 2 25.43 6.20 14.73
N LYS A 3 25.16 5.57 15.88
CA LYS A 3 24.74 4.17 15.96
C LYS A 3 23.48 3.97 15.12
N ARG A 4 23.51 3.03 14.16
CA ARG A 4 22.33 2.65 13.38
C ARG A 4 21.30 1.98 14.29
N LEU A 5 20.03 2.23 14.01
CA LEU A 5 18.92 1.69 14.79
C LEU A 5 18.76 0.19 14.45
N LYS A 6 18.75 -0.68 15.46
CA LYS A 6 18.54 -2.12 15.27
C LYS A 6 17.05 -2.44 15.31
N ILE A 7 16.49 -2.96 14.22
CA ILE A 7 15.06 -3.26 14.11
C ILE A 7 14.85 -4.74 13.81
N LEU A 8 13.98 -5.38 14.58
CA LEU A 8 13.46 -6.71 14.26
C LEU A 8 12.06 -6.59 13.63
N ILE A 9 11.86 -7.13 12.44
CA ILE A 9 10.56 -7.13 11.76
C ILE A 9 10.06 -8.55 11.57
N PHE A 10 8.84 -8.80 12.05
CA PHE A 10 8.08 -10.03 11.81
C PHE A 10 7.14 -9.84 10.63
N THR A 11 7.24 -10.70 9.62
CA THR A 11 6.45 -10.57 8.38
C THR A 11 6.42 -11.88 7.60
N GLY A 12 5.36 -12.09 6.82
CA GLY A 12 5.42 -13.05 5.70
C GLY A 12 6.52 -12.73 4.70
N ASP A 13 6.93 -13.73 3.92
CA ASP A 13 7.80 -13.53 2.77
C ASP A 13 6.95 -13.04 1.57
N PHE A 14 7.12 -11.75 1.25
CA PHE A 14 6.39 -11.08 0.18
C PHE A 14 7.23 -10.86 -1.08
N GLN A 15 8.46 -11.39 -1.17
CA GLN A 15 9.35 -11.14 -2.31
C GLN A 15 8.72 -11.58 -3.64
N GLU A 16 8.18 -12.80 -3.66
CA GLU A 16 7.52 -13.35 -4.85
C GLU A 16 6.01 -13.05 -4.89
N TYR A 17 5.45 -12.44 -3.84
CA TYR A 17 4.02 -12.20 -3.73
C TYR A 17 3.52 -11.21 -4.79
N VAL A 18 2.26 -11.35 -5.19
CA VAL A 18 1.61 -10.47 -6.20
C VAL A 18 1.71 -8.97 -5.84
N ALA A 19 1.76 -8.65 -4.55
CA ALA A 19 1.87 -7.30 -4.01
C ALA A 19 3.13 -7.16 -3.12
N PRO A 20 4.33 -7.08 -3.72
CA PRO A 20 5.61 -7.10 -2.99
C PRO A 20 5.97 -5.74 -2.35
N VAL A 21 4.99 -4.88 -2.09
CA VAL A 21 5.21 -3.50 -1.62
C VAL A 21 5.95 -3.47 -0.27
N PHE A 22 5.64 -4.40 0.63
CA PHE A 22 6.30 -4.49 1.92
C PHE A 22 7.73 -5.04 1.79
N TYR A 23 7.99 -5.96 0.86
CA TYR A 23 9.35 -6.39 0.54
C TYR A 23 10.21 -5.19 0.09
N TYR A 24 9.69 -4.34 -0.80
CA TYR A 24 10.40 -3.11 -1.19
C TYR A 24 10.63 -2.15 -0.02
N PHE A 25 9.70 -2.09 0.93
CA PHE A 25 9.86 -1.32 2.16
C PHE A 25 11.01 -1.84 3.02
N LEU A 26 11.14 -3.16 3.17
CA LEU A 26 12.28 -3.79 3.87
C LEU A 26 13.61 -3.44 3.19
N CYS A 27 13.68 -3.51 1.85
CA CYS A 27 14.89 -3.13 1.11
C CYS A 27 15.31 -1.67 1.34
N GLU A 28 14.36 -0.73 1.45
CA GLU A 28 14.69 0.66 1.78
C GLU A 28 15.08 0.84 3.25
N LEU A 29 14.47 0.07 4.17
CA LEU A 29 14.83 0.10 5.58
C LEU A 29 16.25 -0.41 5.85
N GLU A 30 16.67 -1.49 5.18
CA GLU A 30 17.99 -2.10 5.32
C GLU A 30 19.11 -1.11 4.97
N LYS A 31 18.85 -0.17 4.05
CA LYS A 31 19.83 0.87 3.69
C LYS A 31 20.13 1.83 4.84
N ILE A 32 19.15 2.06 5.72
CA ILE A 32 19.18 3.13 6.75
C ILE A 32 19.13 2.61 8.20
N THR A 33 19.00 1.29 8.40
CA THR A 33 18.93 0.63 9.71
C THR A 33 19.75 -0.67 9.73
N ASP A 34 20.00 -1.20 10.91
CA ASP A 34 20.50 -2.56 11.08
C ASP A 34 19.27 -3.47 11.22
N LEU A 35 18.81 -4.02 10.08
CA LEU A 35 17.54 -4.72 9.96
C LEU A 35 17.71 -6.23 10.11
N THR A 36 16.90 -6.83 10.98
CA THR A 36 16.67 -8.28 11.04
C THR A 36 15.23 -8.57 10.65
N VAL A 37 15.02 -9.47 9.69
CA VAL A 37 13.68 -9.92 9.25
C VAL A 37 13.45 -11.35 9.70
N TRP A 38 12.27 -11.61 10.27
CA TRP A 38 11.89 -12.91 10.80
C TRP A 38 10.55 -13.37 10.22
N HIS A 39 10.53 -14.61 9.72
CA HIS A 39 9.38 -15.16 8.98
C HIS A 39 8.63 -16.28 9.71
N GLU A 40 9.22 -16.82 10.78
CA GLU A 40 8.68 -17.99 11.48
C GLU A 40 7.82 -17.61 12.68
N SER A 41 6.81 -18.43 12.96
CA SER A 41 5.96 -18.28 14.14
C SER A 41 6.67 -18.82 15.38
N GLY A 42 6.38 -18.26 16.55
CA GLY A 42 6.99 -18.73 17.80
C GLY A 42 6.76 -17.78 18.97
N ASP A 43 7.31 -18.17 20.12
CA ASP A 43 7.35 -17.28 21.29
C ASP A 43 8.44 -16.23 21.13
N ILE A 44 8.11 -14.97 21.43
CA ILE A 44 9.03 -13.85 21.24
C ILE A 44 10.33 -14.00 22.03
N ASN A 45 10.30 -14.57 23.25
CA ASN A 45 11.50 -14.68 24.08
C ASN A 45 12.48 -15.69 23.50
N ASN A 46 11.97 -16.85 23.07
CA ASN A 46 12.78 -17.87 22.40
C ASN A 46 13.40 -17.36 21.10
N ILE A 47 12.71 -16.47 20.39
CA ILE A 47 13.22 -15.86 19.15
C ILE A 47 14.32 -14.85 19.49
N LEU A 48 14.11 -14.00 20.50
CA LEU A 48 15.10 -13.01 20.95
C LEU A 48 16.41 -13.67 21.42
N ASP A 49 16.34 -14.82 22.08
CA ASP A 49 17.51 -15.58 22.53
C ASP A 49 18.38 -16.12 21.38
N GLN A 50 17.80 -16.26 20.18
CA GLN A 50 18.53 -16.69 18.98
C GLN A 50 19.23 -15.53 18.26
N LEU A 51 18.90 -14.29 18.61
CA LEU A 51 19.47 -13.12 17.95
C LEU A 51 20.88 -12.84 18.48
N LYS A 52 21.80 -12.54 17.54
CA LYS A 52 23.17 -12.14 17.89
C LYS A 52 23.20 -10.84 18.70
N GLU A 53 22.24 -9.95 18.46
CA GLU A 53 22.13 -8.67 19.14
C GLU A 53 20.68 -8.36 19.50
N LYS A 54 20.47 -7.77 20.67
CA LYS A 54 19.16 -7.25 21.10
C LYS A 54 18.73 -6.10 20.17
N PRO A 55 17.50 -6.13 19.60
CA PRO A 55 16.98 -5.04 18.80
C PRO A 55 16.62 -3.84 19.69
N ASP A 56 16.68 -2.64 19.11
CA ASP A 56 16.20 -1.41 19.74
C ASP A 56 14.68 -1.24 19.59
N PHE A 57 14.06 -1.90 18.59
CA PHE A 57 12.63 -1.87 18.31
C PHE A 57 12.15 -3.15 17.62
N ILE A 58 10.89 -3.52 17.86
CA ILE A 58 10.25 -4.67 17.20
C ILE A 58 8.99 -4.23 16.43
N TYR A 59 8.81 -4.72 15.20
CA TYR A 59 7.64 -4.43 14.38
C TYR A 59 6.97 -5.69 13.85
N PHE A 60 5.64 -5.76 13.97
CA PHE A 60 4.85 -6.88 13.46
C PHE A 60 4.01 -6.44 12.27
N ASN A 61 4.41 -6.83 11.06
CA ASN A 61 3.68 -6.57 9.82
C ASN A 61 2.42 -7.46 9.71
N GLU A 62 1.34 -6.91 9.15
CA GLU A 62 0.04 -7.57 8.98
C GLU A 62 -0.38 -8.42 10.22
N TYR A 63 -0.35 -7.81 11.40
CA TYR A 63 -0.53 -8.51 12.67
C TYR A 63 -1.90 -9.23 12.74
N GLY A 64 -1.83 -10.54 12.96
CA GLY A 64 -3.00 -11.42 13.04
C GLY A 64 -3.65 -11.74 11.69
N GLU A 65 -3.00 -11.41 10.57
CA GLU A 65 -3.42 -11.82 9.23
C GLU A 65 -2.74 -13.13 8.80
N MET A 66 -3.30 -13.80 7.79
CA MET A 66 -2.93 -15.19 7.47
C MET A 66 -1.53 -15.36 6.87
N ASN A 67 -0.97 -14.32 6.25
CA ASN A 67 0.31 -14.40 5.55
C ASN A 67 1.49 -14.04 6.46
N SER A 68 1.26 -13.68 7.72
CA SER A 68 2.30 -13.25 8.65
C SER A 68 2.46 -14.24 9.80
N PRO A 69 3.68 -14.35 10.37
CA PRO A 69 3.93 -15.26 11.48
C PRO A 69 3.10 -14.90 12.70
N VAL A 70 2.67 -15.93 13.44
CA VAL A 70 1.99 -15.79 14.71
C VAL A 70 3.05 -15.75 15.80
N ILE A 71 3.18 -14.60 16.47
CA ILE A 71 4.12 -14.41 17.57
C ILE A 71 3.34 -14.29 18.89
N THR A 72 3.75 -15.06 19.89
CA THR A 72 3.16 -15.09 21.24
C THR A 72 4.08 -14.46 22.28
N GLY A 73 3.55 -14.18 23.47
CA GLY A 73 4.34 -13.72 24.61
C GLY A 73 4.66 -12.22 24.59
N LEU A 74 3.82 -11.39 23.94
CA LEU A 74 4.12 -9.97 23.73
C LEU A 74 3.84 -9.11 24.97
N LYS A 75 2.92 -9.54 25.84
CA LYS A 75 2.46 -8.79 27.02
C LYS A 75 3.57 -8.27 27.93
N ASP A 76 4.61 -9.07 28.13
CA ASP A 76 5.71 -8.78 29.07
C ASP A 76 6.99 -8.31 28.36
N LEU A 77 6.89 -7.95 27.08
CA LEU A 77 8.03 -7.51 26.28
C LEU A 77 8.53 -6.12 26.71
N GLU A 78 9.78 -6.05 27.17
CA GLU A 78 10.42 -4.79 27.56
C GLU A 78 10.90 -3.94 26.37
N ILE A 79 11.11 -4.57 25.21
CA ILE A 79 11.57 -3.86 24.01
C ILE A 79 10.38 -3.12 23.38
N PRO A 80 10.49 -1.81 23.11
CA PRO A 80 9.42 -1.06 22.46
C PRO A 80 9.01 -1.72 21.14
N PHE A 81 7.72 -1.89 20.94
CA PHE A 81 7.20 -2.55 19.75
C PHE A 81 5.92 -1.92 19.22
N ALA A 82 5.67 -2.15 17.93
CA ALA A 82 4.41 -1.80 17.30
C ALA A 82 3.91 -2.89 16.37
N ILE A 83 2.60 -2.92 16.17
CA ILE A 83 1.96 -3.77 15.17
C ILE A 83 1.49 -2.95 13.97
N GLN A 84 1.33 -3.58 12.82
CA GLN A 84 0.59 -3.04 11.68
C GLN A 84 -0.75 -3.74 11.54
N LEU A 85 -1.84 -2.98 11.49
CA LEU A 85 -3.11 -3.47 10.99
C LEU A 85 -3.28 -2.99 9.55
N PHE A 86 -3.05 -3.90 8.59
CA PHE A 86 -3.13 -3.59 7.17
C PHE A 86 -4.57 -3.72 6.67
N ASP A 87 -5.12 -4.93 6.65
CA ASP A 87 -6.49 -5.15 6.24
C ASP A 87 -7.47 -4.91 7.40
N LEU A 88 -7.80 -3.64 7.68
CA LEU A 88 -8.58 -3.25 8.85
C LEU A 88 -9.96 -3.93 9.00
N HIS A 89 -10.56 -4.43 7.92
CA HIS A 89 -11.86 -5.10 8.02
C HIS A 89 -11.78 -6.60 8.36
N TYR A 90 -10.58 -7.17 8.39
CA TYR A 90 -10.34 -8.57 8.73
C TYR A 90 -10.45 -8.82 10.24
N GLN A 91 -11.24 -9.82 10.65
CA GLN A 91 -11.35 -10.31 12.04
C GLN A 91 -11.33 -9.22 13.13
N ILE A 92 -12.07 -8.12 12.95
CA ILE A 92 -11.99 -6.91 13.80
C ILE A 92 -12.06 -7.28 15.30
N ASN A 93 -13.08 -8.03 15.72
CA ASN A 93 -13.30 -8.36 17.12
C ASN A 93 -12.16 -9.19 17.73
N LYS A 94 -11.58 -10.13 16.96
CA LYS A 94 -10.46 -10.94 17.43
C LYS A 94 -9.21 -10.07 17.62
N ARG A 95 -8.89 -9.21 16.65
CA ARG A 95 -7.73 -8.32 16.73
C ARG A 95 -7.87 -7.28 17.84
N LYS A 96 -9.07 -6.73 18.05
CA LYS A 96 -9.36 -5.85 19.19
C LYS A 96 -9.11 -6.52 20.54
N ARG A 97 -9.47 -7.80 20.66
CA ARG A 97 -9.22 -8.58 21.87
C ARG A 97 -7.71 -8.77 22.07
N ALA A 98 -6.99 -9.22 21.03
CA ALA A 98 -5.54 -9.37 21.09
C ALA A 98 -4.80 -8.07 21.48
N ILE A 99 -5.21 -6.92 20.94
CA ILE A 99 -4.65 -5.61 21.30
C ILE A 99 -4.78 -5.31 22.80
N ARG A 100 -5.89 -5.72 23.43
CA ARG A 100 -6.11 -5.53 24.88
C ARG A 100 -5.33 -6.54 25.69
N ASP A 101 -5.41 -7.81 25.31
CA ASP A 101 -4.82 -8.92 26.07
C ASP A 101 -3.28 -8.81 26.11
N GLU A 102 -2.66 -8.41 25.00
CA GLU A 102 -1.22 -8.18 24.86
C GLU A 102 -0.79 -6.74 25.19
N ASN A 103 -1.71 -5.90 25.67
CA ASN A 103 -1.45 -4.49 26.04
C ASN A 103 -0.71 -3.67 24.95
N ILE A 104 -1.13 -3.79 23.69
CA ILE A 104 -0.44 -3.17 22.57
C ILE A 104 -0.62 -1.64 22.61
N LYS A 105 0.50 -0.92 22.62
CA LYS A 105 0.55 0.56 22.78
C LYS A 105 0.66 1.32 21.47
N HIS A 106 1.25 0.72 20.44
CA HIS A 106 1.57 1.40 19.17
C HIS A 106 1.03 0.62 17.98
N ILE A 107 0.19 1.26 17.17
CA ILE A 107 -0.55 0.60 16.09
C ILE A 107 -0.41 1.40 14.80
N PHE A 108 0.31 0.84 13.83
CA PHE A 108 0.45 1.40 12.50
C PHE A 108 -0.71 0.96 11.60
N THR A 109 -1.13 1.85 10.70
CA THR A 109 -2.09 1.51 9.65
C THR A 109 -1.89 2.34 8.39
N VAL A 110 -2.32 1.80 7.25
CA VAL A 110 -2.37 2.51 5.97
C VAL A 110 -3.67 3.34 5.80
N TYR A 111 -4.73 3.05 6.57
CA TYR A 111 -6.07 3.66 6.45
C TYR A 111 -6.51 4.36 7.74
N ARG A 112 -6.07 5.60 7.95
CA ARG A 112 -6.37 6.45 9.11
C ARG A 112 -7.88 6.59 9.37
N ASP A 113 -8.65 6.98 8.37
CA ASP A 113 -10.08 7.31 8.55
C ASP A 113 -10.89 6.07 8.92
N SER A 114 -10.62 4.94 8.26
CA SER A 114 -11.27 3.66 8.59
C SER A 114 -10.83 3.13 9.96
N PHE A 115 -9.58 3.40 10.37
CA PHE A 115 -9.11 3.05 11.70
C PHE A 115 -9.87 3.79 12.79
N HIS A 116 -10.07 5.10 12.65
CA HIS A 116 -10.83 5.90 13.62
C HIS A 116 -12.29 5.45 13.76
N VAL A 117 -12.86 4.80 12.74
CA VAL A 117 -14.21 4.23 12.81
C VAL A 117 -14.18 2.84 13.43
N TRP A 118 -13.36 1.93 12.93
CA TRP A 118 -13.42 0.51 13.31
C TRP A 118 -12.63 0.19 14.57
N TYR A 119 -11.59 0.93 14.88
CA TYR A 119 -10.70 0.78 16.04
C TYR A 119 -10.69 2.03 16.91
N LYS A 120 -11.83 2.73 16.99
CA LYS A 120 -11.98 4.03 17.66
C LYS A 120 -11.35 4.09 19.05
N GLU A 121 -11.47 3.02 19.84
CA GLU A 121 -10.97 2.91 21.21
C GLU A 121 -9.43 2.85 21.32
N PHE A 122 -8.73 2.75 20.19
CA PHE A 122 -7.26 2.75 20.10
C PHE A 122 -6.74 3.90 19.23
N SER A 123 -7.55 4.93 18.97
CA SER A 123 -7.18 6.04 18.09
C SER A 123 -5.98 6.85 18.60
N ASP A 124 -5.82 6.93 19.91
CA ASP A 124 -4.69 7.54 20.62
C ASP A 124 -3.37 6.77 20.42
N ARG A 125 -3.47 5.50 20.04
CA ARG A 125 -2.34 4.58 19.79
C ARG A 125 -1.97 4.48 18.31
N MET A 126 -2.66 5.21 17.44
CA MET A 126 -2.55 5.04 16.00
C MET A 126 -1.40 5.87 15.40
N TYR A 127 -0.61 5.24 14.55
CA TYR A 127 0.38 5.87 13.67
C TYR A 127 0.00 5.65 12.21
N TRP A 128 -0.11 6.74 11.45
CA TRP A 128 -0.49 6.66 10.05
C TRP A 128 0.74 6.48 9.17
N LEU A 129 0.79 5.35 8.47
CA LEU A 129 1.85 5.00 7.52
C LEU A 129 1.20 4.66 6.17
N PRO A 130 0.78 5.68 5.39
CA PRO A 130 0.01 5.46 4.17
C PRO A 130 0.73 4.65 3.10
N HIS A 131 -0.02 4.23 2.08
CA HIS A 131 0.52 3.58 0.88
C HIS A 131 1.69 4.35 0.27
N HIS A 132 2.56 3.61 -0.40
CA HIS A 132 3.76 4.11 -1.06
C HIS A 132 4.10 3.22 -2.26
N ILE A 133 5.01 3.68 -3.13
CA ILE A 133 5.41 2.96 -4.34
C ILE A 133 6.93 2.88 -4.49
N ASN A 134 7.38 1.78 -5.08
CA ASN A 134 8.77 1.63 -5.51
C ASN A 134 8.93 2.39 -6.84
N THR A 135 9.57 3.56 -6.81
CA THR A 135 9.78 4.44 -7.98
C THR A 135 10.73 3.85 -9.02
N GLU A 136 11.53 2.84 -8.68
CA GLU A 136 12.38 2.16 -9.67
C GLU A 136 11.57 1.24 -10.58
N ILE A 137 10.45 0.72 -10.08
CA ILE A 137 9.53 -0.15 -10.83
C ILE A 137 8.40 0.67 -11.43
N PHE A 138 7.75 1.52 -10.65
CA PHE A 138 6.65 2.36 -11.10
C PHE A 138 7.18 3.72 -11.53
N LYS A 139 7.49 3.83 -12.82
CA LYS A 139 8.03 5.02 -13.48
C LYS A 139 7.51 5.14 -14.90
N ASP A 140 7.78 6.28 -15.53
CA ASP A 140 7.61 6.43 -16.97
C ASP A 140 8.69 5.63 -17.70
N TYR A 141 8.28 4.61 -18.45
CA TYR A 141 9.16 3.81 -19.30
C TYR A 141 9.29 4.37 -20.72
N GLY A 142 8.64 5.50 -21.03
CA GLY A 142 8.63 6.08 -22.37
C GLY A 142 7.92 5.21 -23.42
N LEU A 143 7.04 4.30 -22.98
CA LEU A 143 6.38 3.36 -23.88
C LEU A 143 5.29 4.06 -24.70
N LYS A 144 5.13 3.60 -25.94
CA LYS A 144 4.01 4.01 -26.80
C LYS A 144 2.69 3.63 -26.11
N LYS A 145 1.75 4.58 -26.03
CA LYS A 145 0.39 4.29 -25.54
C LYS A 145 -0.37 3.45 -26.59
N GLU A 146 -0.62 2.18 -26.26
CA GLU A 146 -1.36 1.20 -27.09
C GLU A 146 -2.87 1.23 -26.81
N TYR A 147 -3.28 1.49 -25.56
CA TYR A 147 -4.68 1.39 -25.12
C TYR A 147 -5.28 2.78 -24.88
N ASN A 148 -6.55 2.96 -25.24
CA ASN A 148 -7.26 4.17 -24.83
C ASN A 148 -7.58 4.11 -23.35
N TYR A 149 -8.09 2.97 -22.89
CA TYR A 149 -8.53 2.74 -21.53
C TYR A 149 -8.02 1.41 -21.01
N LEU A 150 -7.55 1.39 -19.76
CA LEU A 150 -7.12 0.19 -19.07
C LEU A 150 -7.82 0.09 -17.72
N LEU A 151 -8.25 -1.12 -17.37
CA LEU A 151 -8.63 -1.48 -16.00
C LEU A 151 -7.91 -2.77 -15.62
N MET A 152 -7.29 -2.77 -14.46
CA MET A 152 -6.68 -3.96 -13.86
C MET A 152 -6.99 -3.98 -12.36
N GLY A 153 -7.07 -5.16 -11.75
CA GLY A 153 -7.22 -5.29 -10.29
C GLY A 153 -8.25 -6.32 -9.86
N ALA A 154 -8.39 -6.50 -8.54
CA ALA A 154 -9.39 -7.39 -7.98
C ALA A 154 -10.82 -6.90 -8.32
N MET A 155 -11.69 -7.86 -8.70
CA MET A 155 -13.02 -7.59 -9.28
C MET A 155 -14.19 -8.12 -8.44
N SER A 156 -13.98 -8.55 -7.20
CA SER A 156 -15.07 -9.04 -6.34
C SER A 156 -16.24 -8.04 -6.34
N ARG A 157 -17.41 -8.46 -6.85
CA ARG A 157 -18.59 -7.58 -7.02
C ARG A 157 -19.02 -6.91 -5.71
N ARG A 158 -18.91 -7.64 -4.60
CA ARG A 158 -19.22 -7.14 -3.25
C ARG A 158 -18.27 -6.03 -2.80
N THR A 159 -17.00 -6.09 -3.21
CA THR A 159 -15.95 -5.16 -2.73
C THR A 159 -15.72 -4.01 -3.69
N TYR A 160 -15.87 -4.22 -5.00
CA TYR A 160 -15.49 -3.26 -6.05
C TYR A 160 -16.64 -3.01 -7.05
N PRO A 161 -17.75 -2.39 -6.61
CA PRO A 161 -18.93 -2.19 -7.46
C PRO A 161 -18.64 -1.32 -8.69
N LEU A 162 -17.90 -0.22 -8.52
CA LEU A 162 -17.58 0.69 -9.65
C LEU A 162 -16.70 0.02 -10.71
N ARG A 163 -15.72 -0.82 -10.32
CA ARG A 163 -14.88 -1.54 -11.29
C ARG A 163 -15.70 -2.47 -12.17
N ASN A 164 -16.64 -3.21 -11.55
CA ASN A 164 -17.53 -4.09 -12.29
C ASN A 164 -18.41 -3.31 -13.25
N MET A 165 -18.96 -2.17 -12.81
CA MET A 165 -19.75 -1.30 -13.68
C MET A 165 -18.94 -0.76 -14.87
N ILE A 166 -17.70 -0.34 -14.65
CA ILE A 166 -16.80 0.12 -15.72
C ILE A 166 -16.61 -1.01 -16.76
N VAL A 167 -16.26 -2.22 -16.32
CA VAL A 167 -16.07 -3.36 -17.23
C VAL A 167 -17.36 -3.69 -17.97
N ASP A 168 -18.49 -3.79 -17.26
CA ASP A 168 -19.77 -4.17 -17.84
C ASP A 168 -20.23 -3.19 -18.94
N ARG A 169 -19.96 -1.89 -18.77
CA ARG A 169 -20.37 -0.85 -19.74
C ARG A 169 -19.32 -0.54 -20.82
N MET A 170 -18.03 -0.74 -20.55
CA MET A 170 -16.95 -0.44 -21.50
C MET A 170 -16.45 -1.65 -22.30
N LYS A 171 -16.89 -2.88 -21.98
CA LYS A 171 -16.40 -4.12 -22.63
C LYS A 171 -16.50 -4.13 -24.16
N ASP A 172 -17.50 -3.45 -24.73
CA ASP A 172 -17.73 -3.41 -26.18
C ASP A 172 -16.98 -2.23 -26.86
N ASN A 173 -16.24 -1.43 -26.09
CA ASN A 173 -15.39 -0.37 -26.63
C ASN A 173 -14.05 -0.97 -27.12
N PRO A 174 -13.70 -0.85 -28.42
CA PRO A 174 -12.50 -1.47 -28.97
C PRO A 174 -11.19 -0.90 -28.41
N GLY A 175 -11.23 0.26 -27.75
CA GLY A 175 -10.08 0.86 -27.07
C GLY A 175 -9.95 0.52 -25.59
N PHE A 176 -10.87 -0.29 -25.03
CA PHE A 176 -10.88 -0.68 -23.62
C PHE A 176 -10.23 -2.06 -23.43
N VAL A 177 -9.23 -2.11 -22.56
CA VAL A 177 -8.54 -3.34 -22.16
C VAL A 177 -8.79 -3.61 -20.68
N HIS A 178 -9.14 -4.85 -20.36
CA HIS A 178 -9.28 -5.31 -18.98
C HIS A 178 -8.47 -6.59 -18.75
N HIS A 179 -7.49 -6.51 -17.85
CA HIS A 179 -6.72 -7.67 -17.39
C HIS A 179 -7.17 -8.11 -16.01
N LYS A 180 -7.48 -9.40 -15.88
CA LYS A 180 -7.91 -9.98 -14.59
C LYS A 180 -6.75 -10.01 -13.59
N HIS A 181 -7.07 -9.83 -12.32
CA HIS A 181 -6.10 -10.03 -11.23
C HIS A 181 -5.63 -11.49 -11.18
N PRO A 182 -4.32 -11.76 -11.03
CA PRO A 182 -3.78 -13.14 -11.04
C PRO A 182 -4.03 -13.92 -9.73
N GLY A 183 -4.78 -13.32 -8.81
CA GLY A 183 -5.02 -13.85 -7.46
C GLY A 183 -3.99 -13.35 -6.44
N TYR A 184 -4.30 -13.56 -5.16
CA TYR A 184 -3.45 -13.20 -4.03
C TYR A 184 -2.55 -14.39 -3.66
N ARG A 185 -1.42 -14.51 -4.34
CA ARG A 185 -0.48 -15.64 -4.25
C ARG A 185 0.94 -15.23 -4.64
N ASN A 186 1.90 -16.13 -4.45
CA ASN A 186 3.23 -16.01 -5.04
C ASN A 186 3.16 -16.21 -6.55
N ILE A 187 3.89 -15.36 -7.27
CA ILE A 187 4.01 -15.37 -8.74
C ILE A 187 5.49 -15.58 -9.09
N LYS A 188 5.76 -16.65 -9.84
CA LYS A 188 7.12 -16.95 -10.31
C LYS A 188 7.41 -16.21 -11.62
N ASP A 189 8.66 -15.86 -11.85
CA ASP A 189 9.05 -15.01 -13.00
C ASP A 189 8.82 -15.64 -14.38
N HIS A 190 8.71 -16.97 -14.45
CA HIS A 190 8.44 -17.68 -15.71
C HIS A 190 6.95 -17.75 -16.08
N GLU A 191 6.06 -17.29 -15.21
CA GLU A 191 4.62 -17.29 -15.50
C GLU A 191 4.28 -16.29 -16.61
N LYS A 192 3.76 -16.81 -17.73
CA LYS A 192 3.38 -15.98 -18.89
C LYS A 192 2.01 -15.34 -18.68
N ASN A 193 1.81 -14.15 -19.28
CA ASN A 193 0.56 -13.40 -19.26
C ASN A 193 0.08 -13.01 -17.84
N VAL A 194 1.03 -12.88 -16.90
CA VAL A 194 0.76 -12.38 -15.56
C VAL A 194 1.44 -11.01 -15.41
N PHE A 195 0.63 -9.99 -15.18
CA PHE A 195 1.11 -8.62 -15.00
C PHE A 195 1.36 -8.35 -13.52
N VAL A 196 2.61 -8.50 -13.09
CA VAL A 196 3.09 -8.12 -11.75
C VAL A 196 4.40 -7.36 -11.85
N ARG A 197 4.80 -6.67 -10.77
CA ARG A 197 6.08 -5.97 -10.67
C ARG A 197 6.29 -5.04 -11.89
N GLU A 198 7.41 -5.17 -12.58
CA GLU A 198 7.74 -4.38 -13.78
C GLU A 198 6.77 -4.63 -14.94
N ALA A 199 6.32 -5.87 -15.16
CA ALA A 199 5.36 -6.18 -16.22
C ALA A 199 4.03 -5.45 -16.01
N TYR A 200 3.58 -5.34 -14.77
CA TYR A 200 2.40 -4.53 -14.43
C TYR A 200 2.63 -3.04 -14.66
N ALA A 201 3.76 -2.49 -14.19
CA ALA A 201 4.08 -1.08 -14.41
C ALA A 201 4.15 -0.72 -15.90
N LYS A 202 4.78 -1.58 -16.73
CA LYS A 202 4.84 -1.42 -18.18
C LYS A 202 3.46 -1.52 -18.83
N GLU A 203 2.60 -2.41 -18.35
CA GLU A 203 1.23 -2.53 -18.87
C GLU A 203 0.40 -1.26 -18.58
N ILE A 204 0.56 -0.66 -17.39
CA ILE A 204 -0.03 0.66 -17.07
C ILE A 204 0.50 1.74 -18.02
N ASN A 205 1.81 1.73 -18.29
CA ASN A 205 2.47 2.70 -19.18
C ASN A 205 1.91 2.68 -20.60
N LYS A 206 1.40 1.54 -21.09
CA LYS A 206 0.77 1.42 -22.41
C LYS A 206 -0.62 2.06 -22.50
N ALA A 207 -1.25 2.44 -21.39
CA ALA A 207 -2.57 3.05 -21.41
C ALA A 207 -2.51 4.59 -21.43
N LYS A 208 -3.43 5.23 -22.17
CA LYS A 208 -3.65 6.69 -22.07
C LYS A 208 -4.37 7.04 -20.76
N ILE A 209 -5.38 6.24 -20.41
CA ILE A 209 -6.23 6.42 -19.23
C ILE A 209 -6.36 5.09 -18.51
N PHE A 210 -6.19 5.10 -17.19
CA PHE A 210 -6.47 3.97 -16.33
C PHE A 210 -7.71 4.28 -15.47
N LEU A 211 -8.72 3.43 -15.52
CA LEU A 211 -9.91 3.56 -14.68
C LEU A 211 -9.85 2.60 -13.51
N THR A 212 -10.21 3.09 -12.33
CA THR A 212 -10.42 2.24 -11.17
C THR A 212 -11.53 2.75 -10.28
N GLY A 213 -11.94 1.91 -9.34
CA GLY A 213 -12.80 2.29 -8.25
C GLY A 213 -12.09 2.11 -6.91
N ASN A 214 -12.62 2.78 -5.90
CA ASN A 214 -12.34 2.45 -4.51
C ASN A 214 -12.95 1.09 -4.17
N SER A 215 -12.56 0.53 -3.04
CA SER A 215 -13.35 -0.53 -2.41
C SER A 215 -14.66 0.06 -1.88
N LYS A 216 -15.60 -0.80 -1.46
CA LYS A 216 -16.81 -0.37 -0.73
C LYS A 216 -16.51 0.40 0.58
N TYR A 217 -15.26 0.39 1.03
CA TYR A 217 -14.79 1.08 2.24
C TYR A 217 -14.32 2.51 1.96
N ASN A 218 -14.23 2.91 0.67
CA ASN A 218 -13.92 4.27 0.24
C ASN A 218 -12.56 4.86 0.72
N TYR A 219 -11.58 4.00 0.99
CA TYR A 219 -10.19 4.41 1.26
C TYR A 219 -9.32 4.41 -0.03
N PRO A 220 -8.17 5.12 -0.04
CA PRO A 220 -7.17 5.03 -1.09
C PRO A 220 -6.66 3.59 -1.27
N LEU A 221 -6.27 3.21 -2.47
CA LEU A 221 -5.69 1.92 -2.81
C LEU A 221 -4.32 2.12 -3.46
N GLY A 222 -3.50 1.06 -3.51
CA GLY A 222 -2.19 1.10 -4.18
C GLY A 222 -2.25 1.70 -5.60
N LYS A 223 -3.34 1.43 -6.34
CA LYS A 223 -3.59 1.99 -7.69
C LYS A 223 -3.62 3.50 -7.77
N ASN A 224 -4.01 4.18 -6.68
CA ASN A 224 -3.99 5.64 -6.63
C ASN A 224 -2.55 6.19 -6.71
N PHE A 225 -1.55 5.36 -6.42
CA PHE A 225 -0.13 5.73 -6.45
C PHE A 225 0.59 5.07 -7.63
N GLU A 226 0.35 3.77 -7.86
CA GLU A 226 0.96 2.98 -8.94
C GLU A 226 0.70 3.60 -10.32
N VAL A 227 -0.55 4.03 -10.58
CA VAL A 227 -0.94 4.53 -11.90
C VAL A 227 -0.33 5.89 -12.21
N PRO A 228 -0.47 6.92 -11.35
CA PRO A 228 0.17 8.20 -11.62
C PRO A 228 1.70 8.08 -11.70
N ALA A 229 2.32 7.22 -10.88
CA ALA A 229 3.77 6.98 -10.94
C ALA A 229 4.26 6.47 -12.31
N CYS A 230 3.38 5.87 -13.12
CA CYS A 230 3.64 5.38 -14.47
C CYS A 230 3.31 6.38 -15.59
N ASN A 231 3.12 7.67 -15.27
CA ASN A 231 2.74 8.71 -16.24
C ASN A 231 1.51 8.33 -17.10
N THR A 232 0.49 7.80 -16.43
CA THR A 232 -0.80 7.44 -17.04
C THR A 232 -1.91 8.17 -16.29
N LEU A 233 -2.87 8.74 -17.01
CA LEU A 233 -3.96 9.49 -16.38
C LEU A 233 -4.85 8.55 -15.56
N LEU A 234 -4.94 8.79 -14.26
CA LEU A 234 -5.84 8.07 -13.36
C LEU A 234 -7.22 8.70 -13.33
N LEU A 235 -8.25 7.89 -13.60
CA LEU A 235 -9.64 8.18 -13.28
C LEU A 235 -10.05 7.30 -12.09
N ALA A 236 -10.29 7.91 -10.93
CA ALA A 236 -10.66 7.21 -9.69
C ALA A 236 -11.61 8.04 -8.82
N PRO A 237 -12.43 7.43 -7.95
CA PRO A 237 -13.22 8.19 -6.98
C PRO A 237 -12.34 8.94 -5.97
N PRO A 238 -12.77 10.12 -5.50
CA PRO A 238 -12.07 10.84 -4.45
C PRO A 238 -12.22 10.15 -3.07
N SER A 239 -11.33 10.47 -2.15
CA SER A 239 -11.49 10.21 -0.72
C SER A 239 -10.83 11.33 0.09
N ASN A 240 -11.24 11.50 1.36
CA ASN A 240 -10.64 12.49 2.25
C ASN A 240 -9.15 12.20 2.46
N GLU A 241 -8.79 10.93 2.65
CA GLU A 241 -7.38 10.54 2.78
C GLU A 241 -6.56 10.84 1.51
N LEU A 242 -7.09 10.67 0.30
CA LEU A 242 -6.36 11.08 -0.91
C LEU A 242 -6.06 12.58 -0.90
N LYS A 243 -7.04 13.40 -0.50
CA LYS A 243 -6.85 14.85 -0.36
C LYS A 243 -5.75 15.17 0.65
N ASP A 244 -5.78 14.54 1.82
CA ASP A 244 -4.78 14.76 2.89
C ASP A 244 -3.39 14.24 2.51
N LEU A 245 -3.32 13.27 1.60
CA LEU A 245 -2.08 12.80 0.98
C LEU A 245 -1.58 13.72 -0.14
N GLY A 246 -2.28 14.81 -0.43
CA GLY A 246 -1.89 15.81 -1.43
C GLY A 246 -2.38 15.52 -2.85
N PHE A 247 -3.31 14.59 -3.05
CA PHE A 247 -3.97 14.43 -4.34
C PHE A 247 -4.97 15.56 -4.57
N ILE A 248 -4.78 16.30 -5.66
CA ILE A 248 -5.63 17.42 -6.04
C ILE A 248 -6.40 17.00 -7.30
N PRO A 249 -7.75 17.01 -7.28
CA PRO A 249 -8.56 16.76 -8.47
C PRO A 249 -8.17 17.66 -9.64
N GLU A 250 -8.14 17.11 -10.86
CA GLU A 250 -7.85 17.81 -12.12
C GLU A 250 -6.43 18.40 -12.25
N VAL A 251 -5.59 18.10 -11.26
CA VAL A 251 -4.16 18.38 -11.21
C VAL A 251 -3.37 17.07 -11.20
N HIS A 252 -3.72 16.12 -10.31
CA HIS A 252 -3.01 14.84 -10.18
C HIS A 252 -3.80 13.63 -10.70
N TYR A 253 -5.13 13.73 -10.76
CA TYR A 253 -6.04 12.67 -11.21
C TYR A 253 -7.42 13.25 -11.51
N ILE A 254 -8.29 12.46 -12.14
CA ILE A 254 -9.67 12.87 -12.43
C ILE A 254 -10.65 12.14 -11.50
N PRO A 255 -11.46 12.86 -10.70
CA PRO A 255 -12.47 12.24 -9.86
C PRO A 255 -13.61 11.67 -10.72
N ILE A 256 -13.94 10.40 -10.52
CA ILE A 256 -15.08 9.73 -11.18
C ILE A 256 -16.03 9.05 -10.19
N ASN A 257 -17.25 8.79 -10.63
CA ASN A 257 -18.28 8.02 -9.92
C ASN A 257 -19.08 7.14 -10.90
N LYS A 258 -20.17 6.53 -10.44
CA LYS A 258 -21.01 5.64 -11.26
C LYS A 258 -21.78 6.37 -12.36
N GLU A 259 -21.93 7.69 -12.22
CA GLU A 259 -22.69 8.55 -13.13
C GLU A 259 -21.82 9.14 -14.24
N ASN A 260 -20.56 9.49 -13.97
CA ASN A 260 -19.76 10.34 -14.86
C ASN A 260 -18.51 9.69 -15.48
N PHE A 261 -18.17 8.45 -15.12
CA PHE A 261 -16.88 7.87 -15.52
C PHE A 261 -16.71 7.76 -17.05
N GLU A 262 -17.77 7.43 -17.78
CA GLU A 262 -17.74 7.28 -19.25
C GLU A 262 -17.55 8.62 -19.96
N GLU A 263 -18.30 9.63 -19.52
CA GLU A 263 -18.22 10.99 -20.06
C GLU A 263 -16.81 11.54 -19.87
N LYS A 264 -16.28 11.44 -18.64
CA LYS A 264 -14.92 11.90 -18.33
C LYS A 264 -13.86 11.11 -19.10
N ALA A 265 -14.01 9.78 -19.22
CA ALA A 265 -13.09 8.97 -20.00
C ALA A 265 -13.04 9.42 -21.47
N LYS A 266 -14.21 9.64 -22.09
CA LYS A 266 -14.33 10.13 -23.47
C LYS A 266 -13.73 11.54 -23.63
N TYR A 267 -14.02 12.44 -22.70
CA TYR A 267 -13.48 13.80 -22.71
C TYR A 267 -11.95 13.78 -22.69
N TYR A 268 -11.33 13.16 -21.67
CA TYR A 268 -9.88 13.16 -21.53
C TYR A 268 -9.15 12.34 -22.60
N LEU A 269 -9.84 11.43 -23.30
CA LEU A 269 -9.28 10.76 -24.47
C LEU A 269 -9.04 11.77 -25.63
N GLN A 270 -9.96 12.71 -25.82
CA GLN A 270 -9.91 13.73 -26.88
C GLN A 270 -9.00 14.93 -26.51
N HIS A 271 -8.81 15.21 -25.22
CA HIS A 271 -8.05 16.35 -24.72
C HIS A 271 -6.60 15.95 -24.37
N LYS A 272 -5.78 15.67 -25.40
CA LYS A 272 -4.41 15.15 -25.24
C LYS A 272 -3.53 16.00 -24.30
N CYS A 273 -3.40 17.29 -24.58
CA CYS A 273 -2.50 18.17 -23.82
C CYS A 273 -2.88 18.24 -22.34
N GLU A 274 -4.18 18.34 -22.06
CA GLU A 274 -4.70 18.37 -20.69
C GLU A 274 -4.46 17.03 -19.97
N ARG A 275 -4.78 15.91 -20.63
CA ARG A 275 -4.53 14.56 -20.10
C ARG A 275 -3.06 14.36 -19.73
N GLU A 276 -2.14 14.69 -20.66
CA GLU A 276 -0.70 14.50 -20.47
C GLU A 276 -0.14 15.41 -19.38
N ARG A 277 -0.66 16.65 -19.27
CA ARG A 277 -0.32 17.56 -18.17
C ARG A 277 -0.70 16.96 -16.81
N ILE A 278 -1.92 16.46 -16.66
CA ILE A 278 -2.42 15.90 -15.39
C ILE A 278 -1.68 14.60 -15.04
N ALA A 279 -1.43 13.72 -16.02
CA ALA A 279 -0.66 12.50 -15.82
C ALA A 279 0.76 12.80 -15.31
N ARG A 280 1.44 13.77 -15.94
CA ARG A 280 2.79 14.20 -15.53
C ARG A 280 2.80 14.80 -14.12
N GLN A 281 1.86 15.69 -13.81
CA GLN A 281 1.76 16.30 -12.48
C GLN A 281 1.45 15.25 -11.39
N GLY A 282 0.59 14.28 -11.70
CA GLY A 282 0.34 13.13 -10.83
C GLY A 282 1.59 12.29 -10.59
N MET A 283 2.37 12.00 -11.64
CA MET A 283 3.64 11.28 -11.54
C MET A 283 4.63 12.01 -10.63
N GLU A 284 4.88 13.31 -10.91
CA GLU A 284 5.81 14.14 -10.16
C GLU A 284 5.45 14.15 -8.67
N MET A 285 4.17 14.39 -8.33
CA MET A 285 3.71 14.41 -6.95
C MET A 285 3.89 13.05 -6.25
N VAL A 286 3.57 11.94 -6.92
CA VAL A 286 3.70 10.61 -6.31
C VAL A 286 5.17 10.25 -6.09
N HIS A 287 6.05 10.50 -7.07
CA HIS A 287 7.50 10.26 -6.92
C HIS A 287 8.10 11.15 -5.83
N GLU A 288 7.67 12.41 -5.74
CA GLU A 288 8.17 13.36 -4.74
C GLU A 288 7.68 13.05 -3.32
N ARG A 289 6.49 12.48 -3.13
CA ARG A 289 5.86 12.42 -1.78
C ARG A 289 5.60 11.01 -1.28
N HIS A 290 5.37 10.05 -2.17
CA HIS A 290 4.86 8.72 -1.84
C HIS A 290 5.79 7.59 -2.29
N SER A 291 7.08 7.87 -2.48
CA SER A 291 8.11 6.85 -2.69
C SER A 291 8.31 5.97 -1.46
N THR A 292 8.66 4.69 -1.65
CA THR A 292 8.97 3.75 -0.56
C THR A 292 10.10 4.25 0.35
N SER A 293 11.15 4.88 -0.20
CA SER A 293 12.26 5.42 0.60
C SER A 293 11.80 6.49 1.59
N LYS A 294 10.96 7.43 1.14
CA LYS A 294 10.32 8.42 2.04
C LYS A 294 9.46 7.77 3.12
N ARG A 295 8.78 6.66 2.80
CA ARG A 295 8.01 5.94 3.79
C ARG A 295 8.90 5.28 4.84
N ALA A 296 10.03 4.69 4.43
CA ALA A 296 11.03 4.14 5.33
C ALA A 296 11.60 5.21 6.28
N ASP A 297 11.95 6.39 5.75
CA ASP A 297 12.43 7.51 6.57
C ASP A 297 11.38 7.97 7.60
N GLN A 298 10.12 8.08 7.20
CA GLN A 298 9.03 8.46 8.10
C GLN A 298 8.81 7.40 9.18
N PHE A 299 8.84 6.12 8.82
CA PHE A 299 8.74 5.02 9.76
C PHE A 299 9.84 5.06 10.82
N VAL A 300 11.10 5.21 10.41
CA VAL A 300 12.23 5.32 11.34
C VAL A 300 12.11 6.54 12.26
N LYS A 301 11.63 7.67 11.75
CA LYS A 301 11.36 8.87 12.59
C LYS A 301 10.32 8.58 13.65
N VAL A 302 9.22 7.92 13.30
CA VAL A 302 8.15 7.55 14.25
C VAL A 302 8.69 6.57 15.30
N ILE A 303 9.42 5.53 14.89
CA ILE A 303 10.01 4.57 15.83
C ILE A 303 10.97 5.25 16.81
N LYS A 304 11.86 6.12 16.33
CA LYS A 304 12.79 6.86 17.21
C LYS A 304 12.03 7.67 18.25
N LYS A 305 10.89 8.27 17.86
CA LYS A 305 10.01 8.97 18.79
C LYS A 305 9.41 8.00 19.82
N ILE A 306 8.87 6.86 19.39
CA ILE A 306 8.31 5.84 20.29
C ILE A 306 9.35 5.40 21.33
N ILE A 307 10.55 5.02 20.88
CA ILE A 307 11.64 4.58 21.79
C ILE A 307 11.99 5.68 22.79
N SER A 308 12.05 6.94 22.35
CA SER A 308 12.33 8.07 23.24
C SER A 308 11.22 8.28 24.25
N ASP A 309 9.96 8.22 23.83
CA ASP A 309 8.80 8.44 24.68
C ASP A 309 8.64 7.31 25.72
N GLU A 310 8.95 6.06 25.37
CA GLU A 310 8.91 4.94 26.31
C GLU A 310 10.07 4.91 27.31
N LYS A 311 11.24 5.45 26.96
CA LYS A 311 12.37 5.57 27.91
C LYS A 311 12.16 6.63 28.99
N ASN A 312 11.30 7.60 28.71
CA ASN A 312 11.03 8.74 29.59
C ASN A 312 9.82 8.52 30.52
N ASN A 313 9.10 7.40 30.37
CA ASN A 313 7.95 7.00 31.19
C ASN A 313 8.33 5.81 32.07
#